data_AF-A0A7C4LJU2-F1
#
_entry.id   AF-A0A7C4LJU2-F1
#
_cell.length_a   1.000
_cell.length_b   1.000
_cell.length_c   1.000
_cell.angle_alpha   90.00
_cell.angle_beta   90.00
_cell.angle_gamma   90.00
#
_symmetry.space_group_name_H-M   'P 1'
#
loop_
_entity.id
_entity.type
_entity.pdbx_description
1 polymer ?
#
loop_
_entity_poly.entity_id
_entity_poly.type
_entity_poly.pdbx_seq_one_letter_code
_entity_poly.pdbx_strand_id
1 'polypeptide(L)'
;MTRQLVNRLWNDEAGFVVSAELVLVATICVLAMVVGLSEVALNVSNELEDVGAAFGSLNQSFQYMGIQGHNGYNTVGSTFLDFEDFCDNPCTIVPGEIAGERVNY
;
A
#
# COMPACT_ATOMS: atom_id res chain seq x y z
N MET A 1 -47.18 -42.82 -3.52
CA MET A 1 -45.75 -42.43 -3.63
C MET A 1 -45.43 -41.12 -2.91
N THR A 2 -46.16 -40.02 -3.12
CA THR A 2 -45.86 -38.69 -2.52
C THR A 2 -45.93 -38.64 -0.98
N ARG A 3 -46.90 -39.31 -0.34
CA ARG A 3 -47.02 -39.36 1.13
C ARG A 3 -45.81 -39.96 1.84
N GLN A 4 -45.17 -40.98 1.26
CA GLN A 4 -43.97 -41.59 1.82
C GLN A 4 -42.75 -40.69 1.67
N LEU A 5 -42.69 -39.88 0.62
CA LEU A 5 -41.59 -38.96 0.37
C LEU A 5 -41.65 -37.76 1.33
N VAL A 6 -42.84 -37.21 1.58
CA VAL A 6 -43.05 -36.13 2.57
C VAL A 6 -42.74 -36.60 4.00
N ASN A 7 -43.18 -37.80 4.39
CA ASN A 7 -42.85 -38.35 5.72
C ASN A 7 -41.36 -38.66 5.90
N ARG A 8 -40.64 -38.99 4.81
CA ARG A 8 -39.19 -39.21 4.86
C ARG A 8 -38.43 -37.90 5.02
N LEU A 9 -38.84 -36.84 4.31
CA LEU A 9 -38.26 -35.51 4.49
C LEU A 9 -38.54 -34.92 5.88
N TRP A 10 -39.72 -35.17 6.44
CA TRP A 10 -40.09 -34.68 7.76
C TRP A 10 -39.35 -35.39 8.91
N ASN A 11 -38.85 -36.61 8.69
CA ASN A 11 -38.06 -37.38 9.66
C ASN A 11 -36.57 -37.43 9.28
N ASP A 12 -36.12 -36.62 8.31
CA ASP A 12 -34.71 -36.54 7.91
C ASP A 12 -33.96 -35.53 8.78
N GLU A 13 -33.60 -35.97 9.99
CA GLU A 13 -32.76 -35.22 10.92
C GLU A 13 -31.29 -35.15 10.44
N ALA A 14 -30.84 -36.14 9.66
CA ALA A 14 -29.45 -36.23 9.20
C ALA A 14 -29.11 -35.12 8.20
N GLY A 15 -30.03 -34.78 7.29
CA GLY A 15 -29.86 -33.66 6.36
C GLY A 15 -29.83 -32.28 7.03
N PHE A 16 -30.57 -32.10 8.12
CA PHE A 16 -30.63 -30.84 8.88
C PHE A 16 -29.36 -30.60 9.71
N VAL A 17 -28.84 -31.63 10.37
CA VAL A 17 -27.61 -31.55 11.18
C VAL A 17 -26.40 -31.23 10.31
N VAL A 18 -26.25 -31.90 9.16
CA VAL A 18 -25.10 -31.70 8.26
C VAL A 18 -25.12 -30.32 7.59
N SER A 19 -26.30 -29.75 7.33
CA SER A 19 -26.40 -28.40 6.75
C SER A 19 -26.07 -27.29 7.75
N ALA A 20 -26.43 -27.46 9.03
CA ALA A 20 -26.07 -26.50 10.08
C ALA A 20 -24.55 -26.42 10.32
N GLU A 21 -23.86 -27.56 10.35
CA GLU A 21 -22.41 -27.63 10.52
C GLU A 21 -21.66 -26.98 9.36
N LEU A 22 -22.12 -27.19 8.13
CA LEU A 22 -21.50 -26.63 6.93
C LEU A 22 -21.71 -25.11 6.86
N VAL A 23 -22.87 -24.59 7.28
CA VAL A 23 -23.11 -23.14 7.40
C VAL A 23 -22.20 -22.51 8.46
N LEU A 24 -21.96 -23.18 9.58
CA LEU A 24 -21.03 -22.69 10.61
C LEU A 24 -19.59 -22.59 10.05
N VAL A 25 -19.09 -23.62 9.37
CA VAL A 25 -17.76 -23.59 8.76
C VAL A 25 -17.68 -22.54 7.64
N ALA A 26 -18.71 -22.42 6.81
CA ALA A 26 -18.76 -21.44 5.73
C ALA A 26 -18.71 -20.00 6.27
N THR A 27 -19.44 -19.69 7.33
CA THR A 27 -19.41 -18.35 7.93
C THR A 27 -18.06 -18.00 8.53
N ILE A 28 -17.41 -18.93 9.24
CA ILE A 28 -16.03 -18.73 9.74
C ILE A 28 -15.06 -18.49 8.58
N CYS A 29 -15.17 -19.28 7.51
CA CYS A 29 -14.32 -19.15 6.33
C CYS A 29 -14.49 -17.80 5.63
N VAL A 30 -15.73 -17.34 5.45
CA VAL A 30 -16.01 -16.02 4.86
C VAL A 30 -15.45 -14.89 5.73
N LEU A 31 -15.65 -14.95 7.06
CA LEU A 31 -15.11 -13.93 7.97
C LEU A 31 -13.58 -13.90 7.95
N ALA A 32 -12.93 -15.07 7.98
CA ALA A 32 -11.48 -15.18 7.88
C ALA A 32 -10.95 -14.64 6.55
N MET A 33 -11.66 -14.89 5.44
CA MET A 33 -11.27 -14.41 4.11
C MET A 33 -11.43 -12.90 3.98
N VAL A 34 -12.49 -12.30 4.52
CA VAL A 34 -12.71 -10.85 4.50
C VAL A 34 -11.58 -10.14 5.27
N VAL A 35 -11.26 -10.60 6.48
CA VAL A 35 -10.16 -10.04 7.27
C VAL A 35 -8.83 -10.26 6.54
N GLY A 36 -8.55 -11.47 6.06
CA GLY A 36 -7.32 -11.78 5.35
C GLY A 36 -7.12 -10.93 4.09
N LEU A 37 -8.17 -10.70 3.30
CA LEU A 37 -8.08 -9.88 2.10
C LEU A 37 -7.88 -8.39 2.44
N SER A 38 -8.48 -7.90 3.53
CA SER A 38 -8.27 -6.54 4.02
C SER A 38 -6.82 -6.31 4.41
N GLU A 39 -6.21 -7.23 5.17
CA GLU A 39 -4.80 -7.12 5.58
C GLU A 39 -3.84 -7.21 4.39
N VAL A 40 -4.13 -8.06 3.39
CA VAL A 40 -3.33 -8.13 2.16
C VAL A 40 -3.40 -6.81 1.39
N ALA A 41 -4.59 -6.22 1.25
CA ALA A 41 -4.75 -4.95 0.55
C ALA A 41 -3.98 -3.80 1.23
N LEU A 42 -4.06 -3.73 2.57
CA LEU A 42 -3.33 -2.73 3.34
C LEU A 42 -1.81 -2.93 3.23
N ASN A 43 -1.32 -4.15 3.40
CA ASN A 43 0.12 -4.43 3.29
C ASN A 43 0.66 -4.12 1.89
N VAL A 44 -0.06 -4.48 0.82
CA VAL A 44 0.37 -4.14 -0.54
C VAL A 44 0.43 -2.63 -0.76
N SER A 45 -0.53 -1.88 -0.22
CA SER A 45 -0.51 -0.41 -0.30
C SER A 45 0.70 0.18 0.42
N ASN A 46 1.01 -0.32 1.62
CA ASN A 46 2.15 0.16 2.41
C ASN A 46 3.49 -0.15 1.71
N GLU A 47 3.65 -1.35 1.15
CA GLU A 47 4.88 -1.70 0.42
C GLU A 47 5.03 -0.87 -0.87
N LEU A 48 3.93 -0.52 -1.54
CA LEU A 48 3.96 0.36 -2.71
C LEU A 48 4.33 1.80 -2.36
N GLU A 49 3.90 2.28 -1.20
CA GLU A 49 4.31 3.57 -0.64
C GLU A 49 5.83 3.57 -0.38
N ASP A 50 6.35 2.54 0.29
CA ASP A 50 7.78 2.39 0.56
C ASP A 50 8.61 2.27 -0.73
N VAL A 51 8.12 1.57 -1.75
CA VAL A 51 8.75 1.52 -3.08
C VAL A 51 8.74 2.91 -3.73
N GLY A 52 7.64 3.65 -3.65
CA GLY A 52 7.54 5.02 -4.17
C GLY A 52 8.55 5.96 -3.51
N ALA A 53 8.66 5.90 -2.18
CA ALA A 53 9.65 6.65 -1.42
C ALA A 53 11.09 6.25 -1.80
N ALA A 54 11.35 4.96 -1.98
CA ALA A 54 12.66 4.47 -2.41
C ALA A 54 13.03 5.03 -3.79
N PHE A 55 12.10 5.07 -4.74
CA PHE A 55 12.32 5.69 -6.05
C PHE A 55 12.52 7.21 -5.96
N GLY A 56 11.77 7.91 -5.11
CA GLY A 56 11.96 9.34 -4.85
C GLY A 56 13.33 9.65 -4.23
N SER A 57 13.81 8.77 -3.34
CA SER A 57 15.13 8.90 -2.70
C SER A 57 16.33 8.64 -3.62
N LEU A 58 16.08 8.20 -4.87
CA LEU A 58 17.15 8.04 -5.86
C LEU A 58 17.64 9.43 -6.28
N ASN A 59 18.67 9.90 -5.57
CA ASN A 59 19.31 11.17 -5.84
C ASN A 59 19.85 11.22 -7.28
N GLN A 60 19.24 12.07 -8.11
CA GLN A 60 19.58 12.27 -9.54
C GLN A 60 20.75 13.25 -9.76
N SER A 61 21.68 13.36 -8.81
CA SER A 61 22.78 14.31 -8.92
C SER A 61 24.02 13.69 -9.55
N PHE A 62 24.36 14.14 -10.76
CA PHE A 62 25.68 13.94 -11.34
C PHE A 62 26.57 15.13 -10.98
N GLN A 63 27.70 14.86 -10.31
CA GLN A 63 28.74 15.85 -10.06
C GLN A 63 29.96 15.53 -10.92
N TYR A 64 30.38 16.47 -11.78
CA TYR A 64 31.71 16.43 -12.38
C TYR A 64 32.52 17.63 -11.90
N MET A 65 33.72 17.36 -11.38
CA MET A 65 34.63 18.41 -10.94
C MET A 65 35.40 18.96 -12.15
N GLY A 66 35.42 20.28 -12.31
CA GLY A 66 36.29 20.95 -13.28
C GLY A 66 37.76 20.90 -12.88
N ILE A 67 38.65 21.20 -13.83
CA ILE A 67 40.10 21.28 -13.60
C ILE A 67 40.44 22.46 -12.69
N GLN A 68 41.14 22.19 -11.58
CA GLN A 68 41.66 23.20 -10.66
C GLN A 68 43.19 23.09 -10.59
N GLY A 69 43.89 24.17 -10.93
CA GLY A 69 45.35 24.20 -10.99
C GLY A 69 45.90 25.62 -10.86
N HIS A 70 47.19 25.76 -10.54
CA HIS A 70 47.85 27.01 -10.15
C HIS A 70 47.78 28.16 -11.18
N ASN A 71 47.43 27.87 -12.44
CA ASN A 71 47.22 28.86 -13.52
C ASN A 71 45.88 28.66 -14.26
N GLY A 72 44.95 27.87 -13.71
CA GLY A 72 43.66 27.57 -14.32
C GLY A 72 42.54 28.34 -13.63
N TYR A 73 41.83 29.18 -14.38
CA TYR A 73 40.61 29.82 -13.89
C TYR A 73 39.55 28.75 -13.63
N ASN A 74 38.90 28.84 -12.47
CA ASN A 74 37.95 27.86 -11.94
C ASN A 74 36.89 27.50 -13.01
N THR A 75 37.08 26.37 -13.70
CA THR A 75 36.11 25.93 -14.71
C THR A 75 34.97 25.29 -13.93
N VAL A 76 33.84 25.99 -13.86
CA VAL A 76 32.68 25.59 -13.06
C VAL A 76 32.18 24.24 -13.58
N GLY A 77 32.27 23.19 -12.75
CA GLY A 77 31.62 21.92 -13.03
C GLY A 77 30.10 22.07 -13.00
N SER A 78 29.33 21.08 -13.44
CA SER A 78 27.88 21.06 -13.17
C SER A 78 27.61 20.29 -11.89
N THR A 79 26.83 20.90 -11.01
CA THR A 79 26.19 20.26 -9.87
C THR A 79 24.69 20.37 -10.09
N PHE A 80 23.98 19.25 -10.01
CA PHE A 80 22.55 19.23 -9.77
C PHE A 80 22.36 19.04 -8.26
N LEU A 81 21.55 19.89 -7.65
CA LEU A 81 21.10 19.80 -6.26
C LEU A 81 19.58 19.85 -6.35
N ASP A 82 18.90 18.77 -5.97
CA ASP A 82 17.48 18.84 -5.68
C ASP A 82 17.31 19.51 -4.31
N PHE A 83 16.50 20.56 -4.26
CA PHE A 83 16.02 21.12 -3.00
C PHE A 83 14.76 20.35 -2.60
N GLU A 84 14.59 20.07 -1.30
CA GLU A 84 13.34 19.50 -0.79
C GLU A 84 12.15 20.29 -1.34
N ASP A 85 11.23 19.59 -2.00
CA ASP A 85 9.94 20.12 -2.44
C ASP A 85 8.82 19.71 -1.49
N PHE A 86 7.60 20.17 -1.77
CA PHE A 86 6.43 19.85 -0.96
C PHE A 86 6.14 18.34 -1.04
N CYS A 87 6.74 17.58 -0.13
CA CYS A 87 6.51 16.19 0.30
C CYS A 87 7.80 15.48 0.77
N ASP A 88 8.97 16.16 0.83
CA ASP A 88 10.26 15.51 1.08
C ASP A 88 10.67 15.29 2.55
N ASN A 89 10.03 15.98 3.51
CA ASN A 89 10.03 15.54 4.92
C ASN A 89 9.00 14.42 5.11
N PRO A 90 8.91 13.66 6.23
CA PRO A 90 7.89 12.62 6.43
C PRO A 90 6.47 13.22 6.40
N CYS A 91 5.98 13.48 5.19
CA CYS A 91 4.87 14.33 4.87
C CYS A 91 3.66 13.42 4.87
N THR A 92 3.11 13.26 6.07
CA THR A 92 1.71 12.87 6.23
C THR A 92 0.89 13.77 5.32
N ILE A 93 0.28 13.21 4.28
CA ILE A 93 -0.57 13.92 3.33
C ILE A 93 -1.86 14.30 4.07
N VAL A 94 -1.84 15.42 4.81
CA VAL A 94 -3.03 15.94 5.45
C VAL A 94 -3.84 16.75 4.42
N PRO A 95 -5.13 16.42 4.21
CA PRO A 95 -5.96 17.19 3.30
C PRO A 95 -6.20 18.60 3.86
N GLY A 96 -5.62 19.63 3.23
CA GLY A 96 -6.02 21.02 3.51
C GLY A 96 -4.97 22.13 3.45
N GLU A 97 -3.69 21.84 3.21
CA GLU A 97 -2.67 22.90 3.23
C GLU A 97 -2.42 23.48 1.82
N ILE A 98 -3.08 24.61 1.54
CA ILE A 98 -2.98 25.37 0.27
C ILE A 98 -1.98 26.55 0.38
N ALA A 99 -1.00 26.44 1.26
CA ALA A 99 0.01 27.48 1.44
C ALA A 99 1.35 26.98 0.88
N GLY A 100 1.62 27.36 -0.37
CA GLY A 100 2.97 27.25 -0.95
C GLY A 100 3.99 27.91 -0.04
N GLU A 101 5.11 27.22 0.16
CA GLU A 101 6.12 27.53 1.15
C GLU A 101 6.73 28.94 0.97
N ARG A 102 6.71 29.71 2.06
CA ARG A 102 7.43 30.98 2.15
C ARG A 102 8.87 30.70 2.51
N VAL A 103 9.74 30.74 1.50
CA VAL A 103 11.20 30.78 1.65
C VAL A 103 11.56 32.01 2.49
N ASN A 104 11.94 31.82 3.75
CA ASN A 104 12.58 32.86 4.55
C ASN A 104 14.10 32.65 4.48
N TYR A 105 14.79 33.68 4.01
CA TYR A 105 16.24 33.77 3.89
C TYR A 105 16.96 33.66 5.24
#